data_AF-A0A3T1D338-F1
#
_entry.id   AF-A0A3T1D338-F1
#
_cell.length_a   1.000
_cell.length_b   1.000
_cell.length_c   1.000
_cell.angle_alpha   90.00
_cell.angle_beta   90.00
_cell.angle_gamma   90.00
#
_symmetry.space_group_name_H-M   'P 1'
#
loop_
_entity.id
_entity.type
_entity.pdbx_description
1 polymer ?
#
loop_
_entity_poly.entity_id
_entity_poly.type
_entity_poly.pdbx_seq_one_letter_code
_entity_poly.pdbx_strand_id
1 'polypeptide(L)'
;MSNRHVHNSAQEVWESYEWLIRQRLEDLDNLSREMFKDMRLARINTNVAYHVISQSFADLWAEVAEENRISGEQHQVRRERLARDEATQKSS
;
A
#
# COMPACT_ATOMS: atom_id res chain seq x y z
N MET A 1 -17.41 -19.19 21.77
CA MET A 1 -18.14 -18.51 20.68
C MET A 1 -17.19 -17.51 20.06
N SER A 2 -16.79 -17.71 18.81
CA SER A 2 -15.88 -16.79 18.11
C SER A 2 -16.72 -15.69 17.48
N ASN A 3 -16.69 -14.48 18.04
CA ASN A 3 -17.24 -13.27 17.39
C ASN A 3 -16.28 -12.85 16.28
N ARG A 4 -16.28 -13.59 15.17
CA ARG A 4 -15.64 -13.16 13.93
C ARG A 4 -16.68 -12.41 13.14
N HIS A 5 -16.61 -11.08 13.14
CA HIS A 5 -17.35 -10.29 12.17
C HIS A 5 -16.80 -10.62 10.79
N VAL A 6 -17.60 -11.35 10.00
CA VAL A 6 -17.31 -11.65 8.61
C VAL A 6 -18.08 -10.62 7.80
N HIS A 7 -17.37 -9.85 6.98
CA HIS A 7 -18.00 -8.90 6.06
C HIS A 7 -18.79 -9.65 4.99
N ASN A 8 -19.99 -9.17 4.66
CA ASN A 8 -20.92 -9.85 3.75
C ASN A 8 -20.76 -9.41 2.29
N SER A 9 -19.98 -8.36 2.03
CA SER A 9 -19.69 -7.88 0.67
C SER A 9 -18.35 -7.14 0.59
N ALA A 10 -17.80 -7.02 -0.62
CA ALA A 10 -16.62 -6.20 -0.88
C ALA A 10 -16.88 -4.71 -0.55
N GLN A 11 -18.12 -4.24 -0.72
CA GLN A 11 -18.53 -2.89 -0.37
C GLN A 11 -18.46 -2.63 1.14
N GLU A 12 -18.92 -3.58 1.95
CA GLU A 12 -18.85 -3.49 3.42
C GLU A 12 -17.38 -3.47 3.90
N VAL A 13 -16.50 -4.24 3.25
CA VAL A 13 -15.05 -4.16 3.50
C VAL A 13 -14.56 -2.75 3.16
N TRP A 14 -14.84 -2.24 1.96
CA TRP A 14 -14.41 -0.90 1.55
C TRP A 14 -14.84 0.18 2.56
N GLU A 15 -16.11 0.20 2.94
CA GLU A 15 -16.67 1.17 3.90
C GLU A 15 -15.99 1.07 5.27
N SER A 16 -15.66 -0.14 5.72
CA SER A 16 -14.94 -0.33 6.99
C SER A 16 -13.51 0.24 6.98
N TYR A 17 -12.90 0.38 5.80
CA TYR A 17 -11.56 0.94 5.61
C TYR A 17 -11.55 2.38 5.10
N GLU A 18 -12.69 2.95 4.69
CA GLU A 18 -12.74 4.28 4.08
C GLU A 18 -12.09 5.35 4.96
N TRP A 19 -12.38 5.34 6.27
CA TRP A 19 -11.79 6.30 7.22
C TRP A 19 -10.27 6.21 7.27
N LEU A 20 -9.71 4.99 7.20
CA LEU A 20 -8.28 4.77 7.23
C LEU A 20 -7.64 5.26 5.93
N ILE A 21 -8.27 4.95 4.79
CA ILE A 21 -7.82 5.44 3.48
C ILE A 21 -7.82 6.98 3.48
N ARG A 22 -8.89 7.61 3.98
CA ARG A 22 -9.01 9.06 4.11
C ARG A 22 -7.88 9.64 4.95
N GLN A 23 -7.61 9.06 6.13
CA GLN A 23 -6.50 9.51 6.98
C GLN A 23 -5.15 9.44 6.24
N ARG A 24 -4.89 8.36 5.48
CA ARG A 24 -3.65 8.26 4.70
C ARG A 24 -3.55 9.29 3.58
N LEU A 25 -4.67 9.62 2.93
CA LEU A 25 -4.70 10.67 1.91
C LEU A 25 -4.45 12.06 2.53
N GLU A 26 -5.00 12.33 3.71
CA GLU A 26 -4.74 13.57 4.46
C GLU A 26 -3.27 13.68 4.91
N ASP A 27 -2.69 12.59 5.42
CA ASP A 27 -1.27 12.52 5.78
C ASP A 27 -0.38 12.83 4.55
N LEU A 28 -0.72 12.27 3.38
CA LEU A 28 0.01 12.50 2.13
C LEU A 28 -0.13 13.94 1.63
N ASP A 29 -1.32 14.55 1.70
CA ASP A 29 -1.51 15.96 1.34
C ASP A 29 -0.66 16.87 2.23
N ASN A 30 -0.69 16.64 3.55
CA ASN A 30 0.12 17.39 4.51
C ASN A 30 1.62 17.28 4.20
N LEU A 31 2.11 16.06 3.95
CA LEU A 31 3.51 15.84 3.59
C LEU A 31 3.88 16.57 2.30
N SER A 32 3.01 16.52 1.28
CA SER A 32 3.24 17.22 0.02
C SER A 32 3.39 18.73 0.22
N ARG A 33 2.56 19.33 1.09
CA ARG A 33 2.62 20.76 1.42
C ARG A 33 3.93 21.13 2.12
N GLU A 34 4.42 20.31 3.04
CA GLU A 34 5.71 20.53 3.69
C GLU A 34 6.86 20.45 2.68
N MET A 35 6.86 19.46 1.78
CA MET A 35 7.85 19.39 0.69
C MET A 35 7.82 20.64 -0.19
N PHE A 36 6.64 21.14 -0.55
CA PHE A 36 6.53 22.39 -1.30
C PHE A 36 7.10 23.59 -0.54
N LYS A 37 6.88 23.68 0.77
CA LYS A 37 7.46 24.75 1.60
C LYS A 37 8.98 24.67 1.58
N ASP A 38 9.55 23.48 1.77
CA ASP A 38 11.00 23.26 1.77
C ASP A 38 11.63 23.59 0.41
N MET A 39 11.00 23.16 -0.69
CA MET A 39 11.46 23.50 -2.03
C MET A 39 11.42 25.02 -2.30
N ARG A 40 10.39 25.71 -1.80
CA ARG A 40 10.32 27.18 -1.88
C ARG A 40 11.42 27.85 -1.06
N LEU A 41 11.74 27.35 0.13
CA LEU A 41 12.86 27.84 0.93
C LEU A 41 14.20 27.63 0.20
N ALA A 42 14.33 26.52 -0.53
CA ALA A 42 15.45 26.24 -1.43
C ALA A 42 15.43 27.06 -2.75
N ARG A 43 14.51 28.02 -2.89
CA ARG A 43 14.33 28.88 -4.08
C ARG A 43 14.03 28.10 -5.37
N ILE A 44 13.47 26.90 -5.27
CA ILE A 44 13.01 26.12 -6.41
C ILE A 44 11.73 26.75 -6.95
N ASN A 45 11.62 26.87 -8.27
CA ASN A 45 10.43 27.39 -8.92
C ASN A 45 9.22 26.47 -8.65
N THR A 46 8.06 27.06 -8.34
CA THR A 46 6.84 26.29 -8.00
C THR A 46 6.43 25.26 -9.06
N ASN A 47 6.55 25.58 -10.35
CA ASN A 47 6.20 24.65 -11.42
C ASN A 47 7.17 23.47 -11.48
N VAL A 48 8.46 23.74 -11.22
CA VAL A 48 9.49 22.69 -11.12
C VAL A 48 9.24 21.84 -9.89
N ALA A 49 8.95 22.45 -8.74
CA ALA A 49 8.62 21.73 -7.50
C ALA A 49 7.42 20.79 -7.70
N TYR A 50 6.36 21.28 -8.36
CA TYR A 50 5.18 20.46 -8.66
C TYR A 50 5.54 19.28 -9.55
N HIS A 51 6.26 19.52 -10.64
CA HIS A 51 6.69 18.45 -11.53
C HIS A 51 7.56 17.40 -10.83
N VAL A 52 8.54 17.84 -10.04
CA VAL A 52 9.44 16.95 -9.28
C VAL A 52 8.65 16.12 -8.27
N ILE A 53 7.81 16.76 -7.44
CA ILE A 53 7.04 16.04 -6.42
C ILE A 53 6.10 15.02 -7.07
N SER A 54 5.37 15.40 -8.12
CA SER A 54 4.45 14.48 -8.81
C SER A 54 5.18 13.31 -9.46
N GLN A 55 6.32 13.55 -10.13
CA GLN A 55 7.08 12.50 -10.79
C GLN A 55 7.72 11.56 -9.76
N SER A 56 8.41 12.10 -8.75
CA SER A 56 9.03 11.30 -7.68
C SER A 56 8.00 10.47 -6.93
N PHE A 57 6.80 10.99 -6.69
CA PHE A 57 5.74 10.25 -6.05
C PHE A 57 5.24 9.08 -6.91
N ALA A 58 5.04 9.31 -8.22
CA ALA A 58 4.62 8.27 -9.14
C ALA A 58 5.66 7.14 -9.25
N ASP A 59 6.94 7.50 -9.33
CA ASP A 59 8.05 6.54 -9.40
C ASP A 59 8.13 5.69 -8.13
N LEU A 60 8.08 6.33 -6.95
CA LEU A 60 8.09 5.63 -5.66
C LEU A 60 6.86 4.73 -5.48
N TRP A 61 5.68 5.19 -5.92
CA TRP A 61 4.47 4.38 -5.87
C TRP A 61 4.62 3.11 -6.72
N ALA A 62 5.18 3.23 -7.94
CA ALA A 62 5.41 2.09 -8.82
C ALA A 62 6.41 1.10 -8.22
N GLU A 63 7.50 1.58 -7.62
CA GLU A 63 8.49 0.76 -6.91
C GLU A 63 7.84 -0.03 -5.77
N VAL A 64 7.14 0.66 -4.86
CA VAL A 64 6.49 0.03 -3.70
C VAL A 64 5.39 -0.95 -4.12
N ALA A 65 4.63 -0.64 -5.18
CA ALA A 65 3.61 -1.53 -5.70
C ALA A 65 4.22 -2.85 -6.22
N GLU A 66 5.36 -2.75 -6.91
CA GLU A 66 6.08 -3.91 -7.43
C GLU A 66 6.71 -4.76 -6.31
N GLU A 67 7.34 -4.12 -5.32
CA GLU A 67 7.88 -4.82 -4.14
C GLU A 67 6.79 -5.62 -3.40
N ASN A 68 5.62 -5.00 -3.22
CA ASN A 68 4.48 -5.65 -2.56
C ASN A 68 3.91 -6.79 -3.40
N ARG A 69 3.87 -6.65 -4.73
CA ARG A 69 3.45 -7.73 -5.64
C ARG A 69 4.38 -8.94 -5.49
N ILE A 70 5.69 -8.73 -5.57
CA ILE A 70 6.70 -9.79 -5.44
C ILE A 70 6.60 -10.47 -4.06
N SER A 71 6.49 -9.68 -3.00
CA SER A 71 6.37 -10.20 -1.63
C SER A 71 5.09 -11.04 -1.45
N GLY A 72 3.95 -10.55 -1.97
CA GLY A 72 2.68 -11.28 -1.97
C GLY A 72 2.76 -12.63 -2.68
N GLU A 73 3.40 -12.67 -3.85
CA GLU A 73 3.62 -13.89 -4.61
C GLU A 73 4.51 -14.88 -3.85
N GLN A 74 5.59 -14.40 -3.22
CA GLN A 74 6.46 -15.25 -2.39
C GLN A 74 5.71 -15.86 -1.19
N HIS A 75 4.86 -15.06 -0.53
CA HIS A 75 4.02 -15.55 0.56
C HIS A 75 3.03 -16.62 0.09
N GLN A 76 2.43 -16.44 -1.08
CA GLN A 76 1.51 -17.43 -1.65
C GLN A 76 2.24 -18.74 -2.01
N VAL A 77 3.37 -18.65 -2.72
CA VAL A 77 4.19 -19.83 -3.08
C VAL A 77 4.64 -20.59 -1.85
N ARG A 78 5.05 -19.88 -0.78
CA ARG A 78 5.44 -20.51 0.49
C ARG A 78 4.27 -21.26 1.12
N ARG A 79 3.06 -20.70 1.12
CA ARG A 79 1.86 -21.37 1.65
C ARG A 79 1.49 -22.62 0.86
N GLU A 80 1.57 -22.55 -0.47
CA GLU A 80 1.27 -23.68 -1.34
C GLU A 80 2.28 -24.83 -1.19
N ARG A 81 3.57 -24.52 -1.00
CA ARG A 81 4.60 -25.52 -0.71
C ARG A 81 4.33 -26.23 0.62
N LEU A 82 4.10 -25.48 1.68
CA LEU A 82 3.79 -26.04 3.00
C LEU A 82 2.52 -26.92 2.96
N ALA A 83 1.47 -26.50 2.25
CA ALA A 83 0.25 -27.29 2.10
C ALA A 83 0.48 -28.61 1.31
N ARG A 84 1.35 -28.60 0.29
CA ARG A 84 1.73 -29.81 -0.46
C ARG A 84 2.55 -30.78 0.40
N ASP A 85 3.49 -30.26 1.19
CA ASP A 85 4.32 -31.08 2.07
C ASP A 85 3.48 -31.75 3.16
N GLU A 86 2.52 -31.02 3.75
CA GLU A 86 1.55 -31.57 4.70
C GLU A 86 0.62 -32.63 4.09
N ALA A 87 0.19 -32.45 2.83
CA ALA A 87 -0.63 -33.42 2.13
C ALA A 87 0.14 -34.72 1.81
N THR A 88 1.43 -34.59 1.50
CA THR A 88 2.32 -35.73 1.19
C THR A 88 2.61 -36.55 2.45
N GLN A 89 2.84 -35.89 3.59
CA GLN A 89 3.07 -36.56 4.88
C GLN A 89 1.83 -37.28 5.44
N LYS A 90 0.61 -36.79 5.14
CA LYS A 90 -0.64 -37.46 5.58
C LYS A 90 -1.05 -38.65 4.70
N SER A 91 -0.41 -38.83 3.55
CA SER A 91 -0.70 -39.90 2.59
C SER A 91 0.29 -41.08 2.67
N SER A 92 1.27 -41.01 3.58
CA SER A 92 2.24 -42.07 3.90
C SER A 92 1.95 -42.63 5.29
#